data_AF-A0A497ZJR1-F1
#
_entry.id   AF-A0A497ZJR1-F1
#
_cell.length_a   1.000
_cell.length_b   1.000
_cell.length_c   1.000
_cell.angle_alpha   90.00
_cell.angle_beta   90.00
_cell.angle_gamma   90.00
#
_symmetry.space_group_name_H-M   'P 1'
#
loop_
_entity.id
_entity.type
_entity.pdbx_description
1 polymer ?
#
loop_
_entity_poly.entity_id
_entity_poly.type
_entity_poly.pdbx_seq_one_letter_code
_entity_poly.pdbx_strand_id
1 'polypeptide(L)'
;MPADPPSHDPTAGPDPGEPRRTSEETGRSAEATGARAYAYPARLWRALDRHRPPGADAATNAWRSPVRGPWLTSVFGVVLLATLPLVIITGLLDWIAYGPRLGQAFPSDVGWLHPPIFDWPTRPAWLFRLTQGLHVTLGIVLVPVVVAKLWSVVPKLFDWPPARSVAQVLERLSLLLLVGGILFEMATGLLNIQYAYLFGFDFYTAHWYGAWIFTAALVTHVAIKLPRTISALRGPRLTRATAEDTTPEPADPDGLVARRPGPATMSRRGVLALTGGGALLLAALTIGQSLDGVLRRTALLLPRGRQHDDGPNGFPINRTAVAAGIQPADTGAQWRLTVRGGSRTVEVDRDGLLAMPQHTADLPIACVEGWSTTQTWTGVRLRDLAALVGAPDSAVARVESLEQAGLFRQARLQVNQVRHPDSLLALRVNGVDLSADHGYPARIIVPALPGVHCTKWVRDITFEEQPDD
;
A
#
# COMPACT_ATOMS: atom_id res chain seq x y z
N MET A 1 -59.93 65.77 6.41
CA MET A 1 -61.23 66.41 6.09
C MET A 1 -61.01 67.41 4.97
N PRO A 2 -61.96 67.62 4.04
CA PRO A 2 -63.30 67.02 3.97
C PRO A 2 -63.59 66.23 2.67
N ALA A 3 -64.80 65.62 2.64
CA ALA A 3 -65.62 65.26 1.46
C ALA A 3 -65.23 64.08 0.52
N ASP A 4 -66.23 63.23 0.30
CA ASP A 4 -66.42 62.11 -0.66
C ASP A 4 -67.75 62.34 -1.43
N PRO A 5 -68.14 61.52 -2.44
CA PRO A 5 -67.34 60.73 -3.37
C PRO A 5 -67.51 61.31 -4.81
N PRO A 6 -68.56 61.05 -5.63
CA PRO A 6 -69.29 59.81 -6.06
C PRO A 6 -68.84 59.35 -7.48
N SER A 7 -69.32 58.30 -8.18
CA SER A 7 -70.04 57.03 -7.91
C SER A 7 -70.16 56.24 -9.23
N HIS A 8 -70.11 54.89 -9.23
CA HIS A 8 -70.95 54.04 -10.11
C HIS A 8 -70.78 52.52 -9.86
N ASP A 9 -71.92 51.83 -9.76
CA ASP A 9 -72.20 50.41 -10.02
C ASP A 9 -73.62 50.40 -10.65
N PRO A 10 -74.07 49.39 -11.44
CA PRO A 10 -74.81 48.28 -10.82
C PRO A 10 -74.84 46.91 -11.56
N THR A 11 -75.24 45.87 -10.82
CA THR A 11 -75.79 44.55 -11.24
C THR A 11 -74.78 43.48 -11.73
N ALA A 12 -74.93 42.19 -11.39
CA ALA A 12 -76.11 41.46 -10.88
C ALA A 12 -75.77 40.33 -9.87
N GLY A 13 -76.75 39.94 -9.05
CA GLY A 13 -76.79 38.66 -8.31
C GLY A 13 -77.51 37.53 -9.10
N PRO A 14 -77.77 36.34 -8.53
CA PRO A 14 -78.22 36.16 -7.14
C PRO A 14 -77.50 35.06 -6.30
N ASP A 15 -77.97 34.98 -5.04
CA ASP A 15 -77.67 34.12 -3.87
C ASP A 15 -78.35 32.71 -3.97
N PRO A 16 -78.33 31.79 -2.97
CA PRO A 16 -77.38 31.48 -1.87
C PRO A 16 -76.83 30.03 -1.90
N GLY A 17 -75.90 29.68 -0.98
CA GLY A 17 -75.61 28.25 -0.69
C GLY A 17 -74.46 27.92 0.28
N GLU A 18 -74.67 28.06 1.59
CA GLU A 18 -73.82 27.43 2.63
C GLU A 18 -74.70 26.51 3.51
N PRO A 19 -74.15 25.40 4.06
CA PRO A 19 -73.67 25.49 5.45
C PRO A 19 -72.44 24.62 5.82
N ARG A 20 -71.42 25.26 6.38
CA ARG A 20 -70.67 24.91 7.60
C ARG A 20 -70.38 23.43 7.97
N ARG A 21 -69.07 23.20 8.17
CA ARG A 21 -68.43 22.10 8.97
C ARG A 21 -68.47 20.74 8.26
N THR A 22 -67.41 19.92 8.31
CA THR A 22 -66.44 19.70 9.40
C THR A 22 -64.98 20.05 9.07
N SER A 23 -64.29 20.63 10.05
CA SER A 23 -62.86 20.97 9.99
C SER A 23 -62.02 20.02 10.85
N GLU A 24 -61.99 18.73 10.49
CA GLU A 24 -61.35 17.70 11.35
C GLU A 24 -60.60 16.56 10.60
N GLU A 25 -60.73 16.46 9.26
CA GLU A 25 -60.18 15.32 8.50
C GLU A 25 -58.85 15.58 7.77
N THR A 26 -58.40 16.83 7.64
CA THR A 26 -57.12 17.18 6.99
C THR A 26 -55.87 16.91 7.84
N GLY A 27 -56.03 16.44 9.08
CA GLY A 27 -54.94 16.24 10.05
C GLY A 27 -54.17 14.92 9.97
N ARG A 28 -54.49 13.99 9.06
CA ARG A 28 -53.94 12.60 9.08
C ARG A 28 -53.27 12.08 7.81
N SER A 29 -53.17 12.87 6.74
CA SER A 29 -52.55 12.44 5.47
C SER A 29 -51.10 12.92 5.27
N ALA A 30 -50.60 13.82 6.11
CA ALA A 30 -49.27 14.44 5.95
C ALA A 30 -48.10 13.68 6.62
N GLU A 31 -48.36 12.62 7.37
CA GLU A 31 -47.31 11.84 8.09
C GLU A 31 -46.70 10.70 7.23
N ALA A 32 -46.94 10.71 5.92
CA ALA A 32 -46.40 9.75 4.95
C ALA A 32 -44.91 9.98 4.61
N THR A 33 -44.06 10.20 5.62
CA THR A 33 -42.62 10.48 5.43
C THR A 33 -41.84 9.29 4.87
N GLY A 34 -41.72 9.22 3.55
CA GLY A 34 -40.58 8.61 2.86
C GLY A 34 -40.31 7.12 3.19
N ALA A 35 -41.36 6.28 3.16
CA ALA A 35 -41.27 4.84 3.37
C ALA A 35 -40.42 4.12 2.28
N ARG A 36 -39.09 4.19 2.40
CA ARG A 36 -38.10 3.59 1.48
C ARG A 36 -38.38 2.10 1.31
N ALA A 37 -38.90 1.72 0.14
CA ALA A 37 -39.46 0.40 -0.13
C ALA A 37 -38.44 -0.75 0.04
N TYR A 38 -38.95 -1.88 0.52
CA TYR A 38 -38.21 -3.15 0.65
C TYR A 38 -38.37 -3.99 -0.61
N ALA A 39 -37.25 -4.28 -1.29
CA ALA A 39 -37.20 -5.16 -2.46
C ALA A 39 -37.11 -6.64 -2.04
N TYR A 40 -37.03 -7.56 -3.00
CA TYR A 40 -36.93 -9.00 -2.71
C TYR A 40 -35.71 -9.36 -1.84
N PRO A 41 -35.83 -10.29 -0.87
CA PRO A 41 -37.06 -10.85 -0.31
C PRO A 41 -37.68 -9.92 0.76
N ALA A 42 -38.72 -9.17 0.40
CA ALA A 42 -39.20 -8.03 1.19
C ALA A 42 -39.70 -8.38 2.61
N ARG A 43 -40.16 -9.63 2.83
CA ARG A 43 -40.60 -10.11 4.16
C ARG A 43 -39.42 -10.19 5.15
N LEU A 44 -38.22 -10.56 4.70
CA LEU A 44 -37.02 -10.66 5.53
C LEU A 44 -36.58 -9.28 6.01
N TRP A 45 -36.45 -8.31 5.10
CA TRP A 45 -36.01 -6.96 5.45
C TRP A 45 -36.99 -6.25 6.40
N ARG A 46 -38.31 -6.44 6.22
CA ARG A 46 -39.35 -5.98 7.17
C ARG A 46 -39.33 -6.73 8.51
N ALA A 47 -38.80 -7.94 8.58
CA ALA A 47 -38.62 -8.64 9.86
C ALA A 47 -37.41 -8.09 10.61
N LEU A 48 -36.29 -7.86 9.93
CA LEU A 48 -35.07 -7.27 10.49
C LEU A 48 -35.28 -5.81 10.94
N ASP A 49 -36.00 -5.00 10.16
CA ASP A 49 -36.30 -3.60 10.53
C ASP A 49 -37.11 -3.50 11.83
N ARG A 50 -38.06 -4.43 12.04
CA ARG A 50 -38.86 -4.53 13.28
C ARG A 50 -38.06 -5.02 14.49
N HIS A 51 -37.01 -5.83 14.29
CA HIS A 51 -36.13 -6.33 15.35
C HIS A 51 -34.85 -5.49 15.42
N ARG A 52 -35.03 -4.17 15.60
CA ARG A 52 -33.94 -3.21 15.58
C ARG A 52 -33.11 -3.29 16.87
N PRO A 53 -31.79 -3.54 16.81
CA PRO A 53 -30.98 -3.69 18.01
C PRO A 53 -30.87 -2.37 18.78
N PRO A 54 -30.85 -2.42 20.13
CA PRO A 54 -30.72 -1.23 20.95
C PRO A 54 -29.42 -0.48 20.61
N GLY A 55 -29.52 0.85 20.52
CA GLY A 55 -28.39 1.71 20.17
C GLY A 55 -28.15 1.93 18.67
N ALA A 56 -28.85 1.26 17.74
CA ALA A 56 -28.65 1.47 16.30
C ALA A 56 -28.88 2.94 15.87
N ASP A 57 -29.94 3.58 16.37
CA ASP A 57 -30.16 5.02 16.15
C ASP A 57 -29.13 5.88 16.86
N ALA A 58 -28.66 5.51 18.05
CA ALA A 58 -27.62 6.26 18.76
C ALA A 58 -26.31 6.26 17.95
N ALA A 59 -25.88 5.10 17.45
CA ALA A 59 -24.70 4.97 16.58
C ALA A 59 -24.86 5.78 15.28
N THR A 60 -26.04 5.78 14.67
CA THR A 60 -26.31 6.59 13.46
C THR A 60 -26.28 8.09 13.76
N ASN A 61 -26.84 8.52 14.90
CA ASN A 61 -26.97 9.93 15.30
C ASN A 61 -25.72 10.52 15.97
N ALA A 62 -24.78 9.70 16.46
CA ALA A 62 -23.54 10.18 17.09
C ALA A 62 -22.67 11.00 16.13
N TRP A 63 -22.71 10.67 14.83
CA TRP A 63 -21.89 11.30 13.80
C TRP A 63 -22.48 12.64 13.32
N ARG A 64 -22.28 13.70 14.12
CA ARG A 64 -22.92 15.02 13.91
C ARG A 64 -22.09 16.06 13.16
N SER A 65 -20.86 15.75 12.72
CA SER A 65 -19.99 16.76 12.07
C SER A 65 -20.61 17.32 10.77
N PRO A 66 -20.81 18.65 10.64
CA PRO A 66 -21.34 19.31 9.43
C PRO A 66 -20.33 19.38 8.28
N VAL A 67 -19.04 19.09 8.58
CA VAL A 67 -17.92 19.16 7.62
C VAL A 67 -17.99 18.04 6.58
N ARG A 68 -18.82 17.01 6.83
CA ARG A 68 -18.97 15.83 5.98
C ARG A 68 -20.07 16.03 4.94
N GLY A 69 -19.81 15.51 3.75
CA GLY A 69 -20.72 15.47 2.63
C GLY A 69 -20.06 14.83 1.40
N PRO A 70 -20.78 14.74 0.28
CA PRO A 70 -20.27 14.21 -0.99
C PRO A 70 -18.94 14.84 -1.44
N TRP A 71 -18.77 16.16 -1.31
CA TRP A 71 -17.58 16.86 -1.80
C TRP A 71 -16.30 16.41 -1.09
N LEU A 72 -16.27 16.48 0.24
CA LEU A 72 -15.07 16.11 1.02
C LEU A 72 -14.74 14.61 0.88
N THR A 73 -15.79 13.78 0.88
CA THR A 73 -15.67 12.33 0.63
C THR A 73 -15.07 12.02 -0.74
N SER A 74 -15.33 12.86 -1.74
CA SER A 74 -14.83 12.74 -3.10
C SER A 74 -13.39 13.25 -3.25
N VAL A 75 -13.00 14.31 -2.53
CA VAL A 75 -11.61 14.80 -2.50
C VAL A 75 -10.66 13.70 -2.00
N PHE A 76 -10.97 13.08 -0.85
CA PHE A 76 -10.18 11.92 -0.36
C PHE A 76 -10.26 10.74 -1.33
N GLY A 77 -11.40 10.56 -2.02
CA GLY A 77 -11.55 9.54 -3.06
C GLY A 77 -10.60 9.74 -4.25
N VAL A 78 -10.38 10.98 -4.70
CA VAL A 78 -9.46 11.29 -5.81
C VAL A 78 -8.01 11.17 -5.39
N VAL A 79 -7.63 11.60 -4.18
CA VAL A 79 -6.26 11.39 -3.68
C VAL A 79 -5.92 9.90 -3.66
N LEU A 80 -6.81 9.06 -3.12
CA LEU A 80 -6.64 7.60 -3.11
C LEU A 80 -6.67 6.99 -4.51
N LEU A 81 -7.53 7.46 -5.42
CA LEU A 81 -7.57 7.00 -6.81
C LEU A 81 -6.29 7.34 -7.59
N ALA A 82 -5.60 8.42 -7.24
CA ALA A 82 -4.33 8.81 -7.86
C ALA A 82 -3.11 8.05 -7.30
N THR A 83 -3.17 7.57 -6.05
CA THR A 83 -2.01 6.99 -5.34
C THR A 83 -2.07 5.49 -5.14
N LEU A 84 -3.25 4.89 -4.89
CA LEU A 84 -3.39 3.45 -4.72
C LEU A 84 -2.96 2.64 -5.96
N PRO A 85 -3.22 3.08 -7.21
CA PRO A 85 -2.69 2.38 -8.38
C PRO A 85 -1.16 2.32 -8.41
N LEU A 86 -0.46 3.35 -7.87
CA LEU A 86 1.00 3.32 -7.76
C LEU A 86 1.46 2.28 -6.74
N VAL A 87 0.77 2.17 -5.58
CA VAL A 87 1.06 1.14 -4.57
C VAL A 87 0.85 -0.27 -5.14
N ILE A 88 -0.28 -0.49 -5.84
CA ILE A 88 -0.61 -1.79 -6.46
C ILE A 88 0.42 -2.14 -7.55
N ILE A 89 0.70 -1.23 -8.48
CA ILE A 89 1.66 -1.46 -9.58
C ILE A 89 3.07 -1.71 -9.03
N THR A 90 3.51 -0.97 -8.02
CA THR A 90 4.84 -1.18 -7.42
C THR A 90 4.94 -2.52 -6.69
N GLY A 91 3.93 -2.92 -5.90
CA GLY A 91 3.94 -4.24 -5.24
C GLY A 91 3.91 -5.42 -6.24
N LEU A 92 3.17 -5.28 -7.34
CA LEU A 92 3.19 -6.27 -8.43
C LEU A 92 4.56 -6.32 -9.15
N LEU A 93 5.21 -5.18 -9.37
CA LEU A 93 6.57 -5.13 -9.92
C LEU A 93 7.61 -5.71 -8.95
N ASP A 94 7.47 -5.46 -7.65
CA ASP A 94 8.37 -5.99 -6.61
C ASP A 94 8.28 -7.52 -6.53
N TRP A 95 7.10 -8.12 -6.72
CA TRP A 95 6.96 -9.58 -6.87
C TRP A 95 7.62 -10.11 -8.15
N ILE A 96 7.57 -9.40 -9.27
CA ILE A 96 8.34 -9.77 -10.48
C ILE A 96 9.86 -9.63 -10.21
N ALA A 97 10.29 -8.64 -9.43
CA ALA A 97 11.69 -8.43 -9.05
C ALA A 97 12.28 -9.58 -8.20
N TYR A 98 11.44 -10.35 -7.49
CA TYR A 98 11.87 -11.59 -6.86
C TYR A 98 12.25 -12.67 -7.90
N GLY A 99 11.77 -12.60 -9.14
CA GLY A 99 12.11 -13.54 -10.22
C GLY A 99 11.27 -14.83 -10.18
N PRO A 100 9.95 -14.77 -10.43
CA PRO A 100 9.07 -15.94 -10.44
C PRO A 100 9.45 -16.99 -11.50
N ARG A 101 10.05 -16.60 -12.64
CA ARG A 101 10.64 -17.55 -13.63
C ARG A 101 11.69 -18.48 -13.02
N LEU A 102 12.37 -18.01 -11.97
CA LEU A 102 13.40 -18.76 -11.26
C LEU A 102 12.83 -19.56 -10.08
N GLY A 103 11.50 -19.61 -9.90
CA GLY A 103 10.85 -20.39 -8.85
C GLY A 103 11.10 -19.89 -7.42
N GLN A 104 11.49 -18.61 -7.23
CA GLN A 104 11.86 -18.05 -5.94
C GLN A 104 10.99 -16.86 -5.47
N ALA A 105 9.92 -16.54 -6.20
CA ALA A 105 8.96 -15.52 -5.76
C ALA A 105 8.06 -16.06 -4.65
N PHE A 106 7.68 -15.18 -3.71
CA PHE A 106 6.81 -15.51 -2.59
C PHE A 106 5.52 -14.65 -2.65
N PRO A 107 4.32 -15.25 -2.63
CA PRO A 107 4.06 -16.69 -2.77
C PRO A 107 4.43 -17.21 -4.17
N SER A 108 4.73 -18.50 -4.27
CA SER A 108 4.96 -19.20 -5.54
C SER A 108 3.65 -19.56 -6.25
N ASP A 109 2.67 -20.04 -5.48
CA ASP A 109 1.50 -20.78 -5.98
C ASP A 109 0.33 -19.83 -6.36
N VAL A 110 0.66 -18.77 -7.10
CA VAL A 110 -0.27 -17.67 -7.45
C VAL A 110 -1.37 -18.05 -8.45
N GLY A 111 -1.26 -19.22 -9.08
CA GLY A 111 -2.21 -19.68 -10.10
C GLY A 111 -2.24 -18.75 -11.31
N TRP A 112 -3.40 -18.15 -11.59
CA TRP A 112 -3.59 -17.15 -12.65
C TRP A 112 -3.64 -15.70 -12.13
N LEU A 113 -3.49 -15.49 -10.82
CA LEU A 113 -3.55 -14.17 -10.18
C LEU A 113 -2.17 -13.52 -10.16
N HIS A 114 -1.61 -13.25 -11.34
CA HIS A 114 -0.32 -12.58 -11.50
C HIS A 114 -0.26 -11.71 -12.77
N PRO A 115 0.60 -10.67 -12.82
CA PRO A 115 0.88 -9.92 -14.04
C PRO A 115 1.70 -10.76 -15.05
N PRO A 116 1.77 -10.35 -16.34
CA PRO A 116 2.68 -10.96 -17.31
C PRO A 116 4.13 -10.96 -16.81
N ILE A 117 4.77 -12.12 -16.84
CA ILE A 117 6.08 -12.35 -16.22
C ILE A 117 7.21 -12.11 -17.24
N PHE A 118 8.19 -11.30 -16.84
CA PHE A 118 9.38 -10.95 -17.63
C PHE A 118 10.65 -10.97 -16.77
N ASP A 119 11.81 -11.07 -17.41
CA ASP A 119 13.11 -11.01 -16.75
C ASP A 119 13.34 -9.61 -16.14
N TRP A 120 13.54 -9.54 -14.83
CA TRP A 120 13.68 -8.25 -14.14
C TRP A 120 14.89 -7.44 -14.66
N PRO A 121 14.73 -6.18 -15.10
CA PRO A 121 15.81 -5.43 -15.74
C PRO A 121 16.82 -4.91 -14.71
N THR A 122 18.11 -5.13 -14.97
CA THR A 122 19.24 -4.62 -14.16
C THR A 122 19.50 -3.11 -14.32
N ARG A 123 18.69 -2.41 -15.13
CA ARG A 123 18.86 -0.98 -15.45
C ARG A 123 17.51 -0.24 -15.43
N PRO A 124 17.45 0.97 -14.84
CA PRO A 124 18.50 1.65 -14.08
C PRO A 124 18.82 0.92 -12.77
N ALA A 125 20.06 1.00 -12.27
CA ALA A 125 20.51 0.25 -11.09
C ALA A 125 19.69 0.52 -9.81
N TRP A 126 18.98 1.65 -9.75
CA TRP A 126 18.08 2.03 -8.66
C TRP A 126 16.63 1.55 -8.82
N LEU A 127 16.26 0.79 -9.86
CA LEU A 127 14.86 0.51 -10.19
C LEU A 127 14.08 -0.10 -9.02
N PHE A 128 14.58 -1.18 -8.40
CA PHE A 128 13.92 -1.79 -7.24
C PHE A 128 13.91 -0.88 -6.01
N ARG A 129 14.92 -0.01 -5.85
CA ARG A 129 14.91 1.07 -4.84
C ARG A 129 13.76 2.07 -5.07
N LEU A 130 13.38 2.32 -6.32
CA LEU A 130 12.22 3.16 -6.63
C LEU A 130 10.90 2.43 -6.39
N THR A 131 10.73 1.21 -6.88
CA THR A 131 9.45 0.48 -6.74
C THR A 131 9.14 0.16 -5.29
N GLN A 132 10.04 -0.53 -4.59
CA GLN A 132 9.90 -0.89 -3.18
C GLN A 132 9.84 0.34 -2.27
N GLY A 133 10.62 1.37 -2.58
CA GLY A 133 10.62 2.65 -1.87
C GLY A 133 9.31 3.41 -2.01
N LEU A 134 8.73 3.46 -3.22
CA LEU A 134 7.40 4.05 -3.45
C LEU A 134 6.30 3.23 -2.78
N HIS A 135 6.32 1.90 -2.91
CA HIS A 135 5.32 1.00 -2.34
C HIS A 135 5.17 1.23 -0.82
N VAL A 136 6.26 1.10 -0.07
CA VAL A 136 6.27 1.24 1.39
C VAL A 136 6.01 2.69 1.81
N THR A 137 6.65 3.67 1.17
CA THR A 137 6.50 5.08 1.55
C THR A 137 5.06 5.57 1.31
N LEU A 138 4.43 5.22 0.19
CA LEU A 138 3.03 5.55 -0.06
C LEU A 138 2.10 4.79 0.88
N GLY A 139 2.37 3.52 1.18
CA GLY A 139 1.62 2.74 2.19
C GLY A 139 1.54 3.45 3.55
N ILE A 140 2.67 4.00 4.02
CA ILE A 140 2.72 4.79 5.26
C ILE A 140 2.04 6.16 5.09
N VAL A 141 2.39 6.91 4.05
CA VAL A 141 1.90 8.29 3.80
C VAL A 141 0.38 8.37 3.63
N LEU A 142 -0.25 7.31 3.12
CA LEU A 142 -1.70 7.28 2.91
C LEU A 142 -2.51 6.98 4.18
N VAL A 143 -1.90 6.55 5.29
CA VAL A 143 -2.63 6.21 6.54
C VAL A 143 -3.60 7.34 6.99
N PRO A 144 -3.20 8.62 7.07
CA PRO A 144 -4.12 9.71 7.44
C PRO A 144 -5.23 9.93 6.42
N VAL A 145 -4.96 9.69 5.13
CA VAL A 145 -5.93 9.84 4.03
C VAL A 145 -6.99 8.74 4.10
N VAL A 146 -6.58 7.50 4.37
CA VAL A 146 -7.48 6.35 4.54
C VAL A 146 -8.32 6.52 5.81
N VAL A 147 -7.74 6.93 6.94
CA VAL A 147 -8.49 7.22 8.17
C VAL A 147 -9.53 8.34 7.94
N ALA A 148 -9.16 9.43 7.27
CA ALA A 148 -10.09 10.52 6.94
C ALA A 148 -11.18 10.08 5.96
N LYS A 149 -10.85 9.25 4.97
CA LYS A 149 -11.81 8.64 4.04
C LYS A 149 -12.82 7.75 4.79
N LEU A 150 -12.35 6.87 5.67
CA LEU A 150 -13.20 5.99 6.47
C LEU A 150 -14.12 6.79 7.40
N TRP A 151 -13.60 7.80 8.11
CA TRP A 151 -14.40 8.73 8.92
C TRP A 151 -15.49 9.45 8.12
N SER A 152 -15.20 9.85 6.87
CA SER A 152 -16.19 10.52 6.01
C SER A 152 -17.38 9.63 5.63
N VAL A 153 -17.20 8.30 5.60
CA VAL A 153 -18.25 7.32 5.24
C VAL A 153 -18.80 6.51 6.43
N VAL A 154 -18.23 6.68 7.63
CA VAL A 154 -18.44 5.77 8.77
C VAL A 154 -19.91 5.49 9.19
N PRO A 155 -20.91 6.40 9.08
CA PRO A 155 -22.28 6.09 9.48
C PRO A 155 -22.91 4.94 8.70
N LYS A 156 -22.44 4.72 7.45
CA LYS A 156 -22.93 3.66 6.57
C LYS A 156 -22.69 2.27 7.16
N LEU A 157 -21.64 2.12 7.99
CA LEU A 157 -21.36 0.87 8.70
C LEU A 157 -22.44 0.55 9.75
N PHE A 158 -23.21 1.55 10.21
CA PHE A 158 -24.23 1.45 11.25
C PHE A 158 -25.69 1.64 10.76
N ASP A 159 -25.91 1.89 9.47
CA ASP A 159 -27.26 2.04 8.89
C ASP A 159 -28.10 0.74 9.03
N TRP A 160 -29.31 0.86 9.61
CA TRP A 160 -30.26 -0.25 9.83
C TRP A 160 -31.53 -0.14 8.94
N PRO A 161 -32.18 -1.27 8.59
CA PRO A 161 -31.60 -2.61 8.55
C PRO A 161 -30.41 -2.64 7.59
N PRO A 162 -29.46 -3.58 7.75
CA PRO A 162 -28.22 -3.59 7.00
C PRO A 162 -28.49 -3.55 5.48
N ALA A 163 -29.39 -4.38 4.98
CA ALA A 163 -29.84 -4.32 3.59
C ALA A 163 -31.36 -4.25 3.48
N ARG A 164 -31.82 -3.78 2.30
CA ARG A 164 -33.24 -3.66 1.90
C ARG A 164 -33.51 -4.35 0.55
N SER A 165 -32.48 -4.93 -0.06
CA SER A 165 -32.48 -5.66 -1.33
C SER A 165 -31.23 -6.56 -1.43
N VAL A 166 -31.26 -7.60 -2.27
CA VAL A 166 -30.05 -8.40 -2.58
C VAL A 166 -28.94 -7.53 -3.20
N ALA A 167 -29.29 -6.57 -4.05
CA ALA A 167 -28.32 -5.63 -4.62
C ALA A 167 -27.57 -4.81 -3.55
N GLN A 168 -28.24 -4.44 -2.45
CA GLN A 168 -27.60 -3.73 -1.33
C GLN A 168 -26.74 -4.68 -0.46
N VAL A 169 -27.06 -5.97 -0.39
CA VAL A 169 -26.16 -6.97 0.21
C VAL A 169 -24.87 -7.07 -0.60
N LEU A 170 -24.97 -7.12 -1.94
CA LEU A 170 -23.80 -7.16 -2.84
C LEU A 170 -22.98 -5.86 -2.78
N GLU A 171 -23.62 -4.68 -2.73
CA GLU A 171 -22.91 -3.40 -2.51
C GLU A 171 -22.17 -3.41 -1.16
N ARG A 172 -22.80 -3.92 -0.09
CA ARG A 172 -22.13 -4.03 1.22
C ARG A 172 -21.02 -5.07 1.26
N LEU A 173 -21.14 -6.19 0.55
CA LEU A 173 -20.06 -7.17 0.44
C LEU A 173 -18.87 -6.56 -0.31
N SER A 174 -19.10 -5.86 -1.41
CA SER A 174 -18.06 -5.09 -2.11
C SER A 174 -17.41 -4.03 -1.20
N LEU A 175 -18.18 -3.30 -0.41
CA LEU A 175 -17.65 -2.34 0.57
C LEU A 175 -16.89 -3.02 1.72
N LEU A 176 -17.29 -4.21 2.16
CA LEU A 176 -16.58 -4.98 3.18
C LEU A 176 -15.23 -5.48 2.65
N LEU A 177 -15.18 -5.98 1.42
CA LEU A 177 -13.92 -6.37 0.77
C LEU A 177 -13.01 -5.16 0.51
N LEU A 178 -13.57 -4.00 0.17
CA LEU A 178 -12.81 -2.75 -0.02
C LEU A 178 -12.21 -2.22 1.29
N VAL A 179 -13.03 -2.12 2.35
CA VAL A 179 -12.62 -1.55 3.65
C VAL A 179 -11.79 -2.54 4.46
N GLY A 180 -12.19 -3.81 4.46
CA GLY A 180 -11.41 -4.90 5.05
C GLY A 180 -10.07 -5.06 4.34
N GLY A 181 -10.07 -5.07 2.99
CA GLY A 181 -8.87 -5.13 2.16
C GLY A 181 -7.89 -3.99 2.50
N ILE A 182 -8.28 -2.72 2.36
CA ILE A 182 -7.34 -1.61 2.60
C ILE A 182 -6.80 -1.59 4.03
N LEU A 183 -7.60 -1.94 5.03
CA LEU A 183 -7.14 -2.03 6.42
C LEU A 183 -6.22 -3.23 6.65
N PHE A 184 -6.49 -4.38 6.02
CA PHE A 184 -5.65 -5.57 6.10
C PHE A 184 -4.30 -5.35 5.41
N GLU A 185 -4.28 -4.82 4.18
CA GLU A 185 -3.07 -4.50 3.43
C GLU A 185 -2.19 -3.52 4.21
N MET A 186 -2.76 -2.39 4.67
CA MET A 186 -2.00 -1.39 5.43
C MET A 186 -1.51 -1.92 6.78
N ALA A 187 -2.33 -2.68 7.51
CA ALA A 187 -1.93 -3.23 8.81
C ALA A 187 -0.83 -4.30 8.66
N THR A 188 -0.99 -5.26 7.75
CA THR A 188 0.02 -6.31 7.52
C THR A 188 1.31 -5.73 6.98
N GLY A 189 1.24 -4.77 6.04
CA GLY A 189 2.42 -4.06 5.52
C GLY A 189 3.18 -3.28 6.60
N LEU A 190 2.49 -2.46 7.42
CA LEU A 190 3.11 -1.72 8.52
C LEU A 190 3.70 -2.65 9.60
N LEU A 191 3.04 -3.79 9.89
CA LEU A 191 3.56 -4.78 10.84
C LEU A 191 4.82 -5.48 10.29
N ASN A 192 4.83 -5.86 9.02
CA ASN A 192 5.96 -6.54 8.37
C ASN A 192 7.23 -5.67 8.37
N ILE A 193 7.15 -4.40 7.97
CA ILE A 193 8.31 -3.49 7.97
C ILE A 193 8.83 -3.16 9.40
N GLN A 194 8.02 -3.40 10.43
CA GLN A 194 8.37 -3.25 11.84
C GLN A 194 8.74 -4.59 12.52
N TYR A 195 8.82 -5.70 11.77
CA TYR A 195 9.09 -7.07 12.26
C TYR A 195 8.06 -7.59 13.28
N ALA A 196 6.88 -6.95 13.34
CA ALA A 196 5.82 -7.26 14.28
C ALA A 196 4.88 -8.34 13.73
N TYR A 197 5.39 -9.58 13.59
CA TYR A 197 4.64 -10.74 13.12
C TYR A 197 3.64 -11.25 14.18
N LEU A 198 2.60 -10.44 14.43
CA LEU A 198 1.53 -10.70 15.40
C LEU A 198 0.43 -11.63 14.85
N PHE A 199 0.62 -12.21 13.67
CA PHE A 199 -0.36 -12.99 12.93
C PHE A 199 0.14 -14.39 12.62
N GLY A 200 -0.73 -15.40 12.77
CA GLY A 200 -0.41 -16.83 12.58
C GLY A 200 -0.54 -17.32 11.14
N PHE A 201 -0.25 -16.47 10.15
CA PHE A 201 -0.31 -16.81 8.72
C PHE A 201 0.95 -16.32 7.99
N ASP A 202 1.26 -16.90 6.84
CA ASP A 202 2.35 -16.38 6.00
C ASP A 202 2.01 -14.98 5.46
N PHE A 203 2.93 -14.03 5.67
CA PHE A 203 2.76 -12.65 5.24
C PHE A 203 2.60 -12.56 3.72
N TYR A 204 3.51 -13.17 2.96
CA TYR A 204 3.56 -13.01 1.50
C TYR A 204 2.27 -13.51 0.85
N THR A 205 1.86 -14.73 1.20
CA THR A 205 0.63 -15.38 0.71
C THR A 205 -0.61 -14.56 1.06
N ALA A 206 -0.74 -14.12 2.32
CA ALA A 206 -1.95 -13.43 2.76
C ALA A 206 -2.05 -12.02 2.19
N HIS A 207 -0.94 -11.28 2.11
CA HIS A 207 -0.85 -9.94 1.51
C HIS A 207 -1.09 -10.01 -0.01
N TRP A 208 -0.57 -11.01 -0.72
CA TRP A 208 -0.82 -11.18 -2.16
C TRP A 208 -2.31 -11.35 -2.49
N TYR A 209 -3.00 -12.28 -1.82
CA TYR A 209 -4.43 -12.49 -2.07
C TYR A 209 -5.29 -11.33 -1.53
N GLY A 210 -4.89 -10.71 -0.42
CA GLY A 210 -5.51 -9.49 0.10
C GLY A 210 -5.44 -8.33 -0.91
N ALA A 211 -4.29 -8.09 -1.52
CA ALA A 211 -4.08 -7.08 -2.56
C ALA A 211 -4.97 -7.32 -3.79
N TRP A 212 -5.13 -8.56 -4.25
CA TRP A 212 -6.02 -8.90 -5.35
C TRP A 212 -7.50 -8.69 -5.01
N ILE A 213 -7.95 -9.14 -3.83
CA ILE A 213 -9.32 -8.94 -3.33
C ILE A 213 -9.62 -7.44 -3.21
N PHE A 214 -8.69 -6.67 -2.64
CA PHE A 214 -8.79 -5.22 -2.51
C PHE A 214 -8.83 -4.54 -3.87
N THR A 215 -7.98 -4.93 -4.82
CA THR A 215 -7.91 -4.35 -6.17
C THR A 215 -9.21 -4.58 -6.94
N ALA A 216 -9.77 -5.79 -6.91
CA ALA A 216 -11.05 -6.09 -7.54
C ALA A 216 -12.21 -5.28 -6.92
N ALA A 217 -12.23 -5.13 -5.59
CA ALA A 217 -13.20 -4.30 -4.88
C ALA A 217 -13.02 -2.81 -5.19
N LEU A 218 -11.78 -2.32 -5.33
CA LEU A 218 -11.45 -0.94 -5.67
C LEU A 218 -11.89 -0.58 -7.08
N VAL A 219 -11.57 -1.40 -8.09
CA VAL A 219 -12.00 -1.19 -9.48
C VAL A 219 -13.53 -1.16 -9.56
N THR A 220 -14.21 -2.10 -8.91
CA THR A 220 -15.68 -2.14 -8.84
C THR A 220 -16.26 -0.89 -8.17
N HIS A 221 -15.69 -0.47 -7.04
CA HIS A 221 -16.14 0.74 -6.33
C HIS A 221 -15.94 2.01 -7.15
N VAL A 222 -14.79 2.15 -7.82
CA VAL A 222 -14.49 3.28 -8.71
C VAL A 222 -15.48 3.34 -9.86
N ALA A 223 -15.72 2.23 -10.57
CA ALA A 223 -16.69 2.17 -11.67
C ALA A 223 -18.10 2.62 -11.23
N ILE A 224 -18.58 2.16 -10.06
CA ILE A 224 -19.92 2.47 -9.54
C ILE A 224 -20.04 3.91 -9.01
N LYS A 225 -18.97 4.48 -8.43
CA LYS A 225 -19.02 5.77 -7.73
C LYS A 225 -18.42 6.94 -8.51
N LEU A 226 -17.63 6.72 -9.57
CA LEU A 226 -16.99 7.78 -10.36
C LEU A 226 -17.97 8.88 -10.86
N PRO A 227 -19.17 8.58 -11.39
CA PRO A 227 -20.12 9.63 -11.80
C PRO A 227 -20.61 10.51 -10.65
N ARG A 228 -20.75 9.93 -9.44
CA ARG A 228 -21.07 10.68 -8.20
C ARG A 228 -19.88 11.55 -7.79
N THR A 229 -18.66 10.99 -7.81
CA THR A 229 -17.41 11.71 -7.49
C THR A 229 -17.22 12.93 -8.39
N ILE A 230 -17.38 12.79 -9.70
CA ILE A 230 -17.30 13.90 -10.67
C ILE A 230 -18.36 14.96 -10.38
N SER A 231 -19.61 14.55 -10.12
CA SER A 231 -20.72 15.45 -9.79
C SER A 231 -20.48 16.22 -8.49
N ALA A 232 -19.99 15.54 -7.45
CA ALA A 232 -19.71 16.14 -6.15
C ALA A 232 -18.55 17.14 -6.20
N LEU A 233 -17.49 16.85 -6.98
CA LEU A 233 -16.33 17.75 -7.14
C LEU A 233 -16.64 19.02 -7.95
N ARG A 234 -17.71 19.00 -8.76
CA ARG A 234 -18.29 20.22 -9.39
C ARG A 234 -19.10 21.09 -8.42
N GLY A 235 -19.27 20.65 -7.16
CA GLY A 235 -20.00 21.32 -6.10
C GLY A 235 -19.25 22.51 -5.47
N PRO A 236 -19.42 22.77 -4.16
CA PRO A 236 -18.85 23.93 -3.48
C PRO A 236 -17.33 24.07 -3.69
N ARG A 237 -16.87 25.26 -4.11
CA ARG A 237 -15.44 25.56 -4.19
C ARG A 237 -14.84 25.62 -2.78
N LEU A 238 -13.56 25.26 -2.64
CA LEU A 238 -12.82 25.42 -1.38
C LEU A 238 -12.67 26.92 -1.06
N THR A 239 -13.52 27.43 -0.17
CA THR A 239 -13.45 28.82 0.31
C THR A 239 -12.45 28.97 1.45
N ARG A 240 -12.15 30.22 1.85
CA ARG A 240 -11.35 30.54 3.04
C ARG A 240 -12.14 30.42 4.36
N ALA A 241 -13.31 29.77 4.34
CA ALA A 241 -14.22 29.58 5.46
C ALA A 241 -13.52 29.10 6.75
N THR A 242 -13.86 29.76 7.85
CA THR A 242 -13.55 29.37 9.24
C THR A 242 -14.40 28.16 9.65
N ALA A 243 -14.22 27.70 10.90
CA ALA A 243 -15.13 26.70 11.46
C ALA A 243 -16.58 27.24 11.51
N GLU A 244 -16.78 28.47 11.98
CA GLU A 244 -18.10 29.10 12.15
C GLU A 244 -18.85 29.25 10.80
N ASP A 245 -18.13 29.56 9.72
CA ASP A 245 -18.67 29.61 8.35
C ASP A 245 -19.07 28.23 7.77
N THR A 246 -18.70 27.12 8.42
CA THR A 246 -18.79 25.77 7.82
C THR A 246 -20.17 25.15 7.99
N THR A 247 -21.05 25.45 7.04
CA THR A 247 -22.38 24.85 6.92
C THR A 247 -22.36 23.41 6.35
N PRO A 248 -23.39 22.59 6.63
CA PRO A 248 -23.60 21.29 5.98
C PRO A 248 -23.77 21.41 4.46
N GLU A 249 -23.39 20.37 3.71
CA GLU A 249 -23.83 20.21 2.33
C GLU A 249 -25.34 19.83 2.28
N PRO A 250 -26.05 20.06 1.16
CA PRO A 250 -27.42 19.58 0.99
C PRO A 250 -27.53 18.07 1.19
N ALA A 251 -28.63 17.61 1.79
CA ALA A 251 -28.82 16.20 2.14
C ALA A 251 -28.74 15.28 0.91
N ASP A 252 -27.80 14.32 0.92
CA ASP A 252 -27.53 13.43 -0.19
C ASP A 252 -28.27 12.10 -0.07
N PRO A 253 -28.70 11.47 -1.19
CA PRO A 253 -29.41 10.19 -1.15
C PRO A 253 -28.53 9.06 -0.58
N ASP A 254 -27.22 9.19 -0.74
CA ASP A 254 -26.18 8.29 -0.26
C ASP A 254 -25.89 8.45 1.25
N GLY A 255 -26.42 9.46 1.95
CA GLY A 255 -26.32 9.61 3.42
C GLY A 255 -24.93 9.96 4.00
N LEU A 256 -24.11 10.71 3.26
CA LEU A 256 -22.80 11.22 3.71
C LEU A 256 -22.91 12.47 4.59
N VAL A 257 -23.93 13.30 4.38
CA VAL A 257 -24.24 14.46 5.24
C VAL A 257 -24.82 13.97 6.57
N ALA A 258 -24.42 14.60 7.68
CA ALA A 258 -24.95 14.28 9.00
C ALA A 258 -26.46 14.56 9.09
N ARG A 259 -27.27 13.56 9.48
CA ARG A 259 -28.74 13.69 9.57
C ARG A 259 -29.21 14.75 10.57
N ARG A 260 -28.43 15.00 11.62
CA ARG A 260 -28.66 16.07 12.62
C ARG A 260 -27.32 16.76 12.92
N PRO A 261 -26.89 17.71 12.07
CA PRO A 261 -25.62 18.39 12.25
C PRO A 261 -25.48 19.03 13.64
N GLY A 262 -24.25 19.11 14.13
CA GLY A 262 -23.88 19.97 15.26
C GLY A 262 -23.20 21.26 14.76
N PRO A 263 -22.79 22.15 15.67
CA PRO A 263 -21.85 23.21 15.32
C PRO A 263 -20.56 22.62 14.74
N ALA A 264 -19.92 23.36 13.84
CA ALA A 264 -18.67 22.95 13.23
C ALA A 264 -17.48 23.18 14.17
N THR A 265 -16.73 22.12 14.47
CA THR A 265 -15.48 22.21 15.27
C THR A 265 -14.25 22.51 14.42
N MET A 266 -14.34 22.34 13.10
CA MET A 266 -13.29 22.60 12.11
C MET A 266 -13.95 22.97 10.77
N SER A 267 -13.22 23.65 9.89
CA SER A 267 -13.66 23.85 8.50
C SER A 267 -13.23 22.71 7.58
N ARG A 268 -13.85 22.60 6.39
CA ARG A 268 -13.43 21.65 5.34
C ARG A 268 -11.95 21.83 4.98
N ARG A 269 -11.48 23.08 4.92
CA ARG A 269 -10.06 23.41 4.76
C ARG A 269 -9.21 22.94 5.93
N GLY A 270 -9.69 23.10 7.17
CA GLY A 270 -9.01 22.62 8.38
C GLY A 270 -8.81 21.10 8.39
N VAL A 271 -9.83 20.33 8.03
CA VAL A 271 -9.73 18.86 7.93
C VAL A 271 -8.76 18.45 6.82
N LEU A 272 -8.82 19.07 5.64
CA LEU A 272 -7.87 18.81 4.55
C LEU A 272 -6.42 19.19 4.93
N ALA A 273 -6.22 20.29 5.67
CA ALA A 273 -4.91 20.69 6.17
C ALA A 273 -4.37 19.74 7.25
N LEU A 274 -5.23 19.19 8.11
CA LEU A 274 -4.85 18.18 9.11
C LEU A 274 -4.47 16.85 8.44
N THR A 275 -5.29 16.34 7.52
CA THR A 275 -5.02 15.10 6.79
C THR A 275 -3.78 15.23 5.89
N GLY A 276 -3.69 16.32 5.12
CA GLY A 276 -2.55 16.59 4.25
C GLY A 276 -1.27 16.86 5.03
N GLY A 277 -1.34 17.63 6.13
CA GLY A 277 -0.22 17.88 7.03
C GLY A 277 0.28 16.60 7.71
N GLY A 278 -0.63 15.72 8.14
CA GLY A 278 -0.27 14.40 8.68
C GLY A 278 0.42 13.51 7.64
N ALA A 279 -0.10 13.47 6.40
CA ALA A 279 0.51 12.73 5.30
C ALA A 279 1.91 13.28 4.93
N LEU A 280 2.06 14.61 4.85
CA LEU A 280 3.34 15.28 4.61
C LEU A 280 4.34 15.08 5.76
N LEU A 281 3.88 15.06 7.01
CA LEU A 281 4.72 14.76 8.18
C LEU A 281 5.22 13.31 8.12
N LEU A 282 4.34 12.35 7.83
CA LEU A 282 4.75 10.95 7.64
C LEU A 282 5.71 10.80 6.46
N ALA A 283 5.49 11.52 5.34
CA ALA A 283 6.41 11.54 4.20
C ALA A 283 7.78 12.05 4.62
N ALA A 284 7.84 13.20 5.31
CA ALA A 284 9.09 13.75 5.84
C ALA A 284 9.79 12.77 6.78
N LEU A 285 9.06 12.11 7.70
CA LEU A 285 9.59 11.15 8.68
C LEU A 285 9.94 9.76 8.11
N THR A 286 9.75 9.55 6.80
CA THR A 286 9.89 8.24 6.14
C THR A 286 10.80 8.31 4.91
N ILE A 287 10.80 9.39 4.13
CA ILE A 287 11.47 9.47 2.82
C ILE A 287 12.99 9.22 2.89
N GLY A 288 13.63 9.55 4.02
CA GLY A 288 15.03 9.20 4.32
C GLY A 288 15.32 7.70 4.32
N GLN A 289 14.31 6.83 4.36
CA GLN A 289 14.52 5.39 4.25
C GLN A 289 15.04 5.00 2.86
N SER A 290 14.59 5.69 1.81
CA SER A 290 14.90 5.38 0.41
C SER A 290 15.83 6.41 -0.24
N LEU A 291 16.27 7.45 0.49
CA LEU A 291 17.16 8.52 0.02
C LEU A 291 18.41 8.64 0.92
N ASP A 292 19.58 8.76 0.29
CA ASP A 292 20.88 8.89 0.98
C ASP A 292 21.18 10.35 1.39
N GLY A 293 22.34 10.56 2.01
CA GLY A 293 22.83 11.88 2.42
C GLY A 293 22.03 12.48 3.57
N VAL A 294 21.89 13.81 3.59
CA VAL A 294 21.24 14.54 4.71
C VAL A 294 19.81 14.05 4.99
N LEU A 295 19.08 13.62 3.94
CA LEU A 295 17.71 13.11 4.08
C LEU A 295 17.64 11.80 4.86
N ARG A 296 18.71 10.98 4.93
CA ARG A 296 18.76 9.72 5.69
C ARG A 296 18.33 9.92 7.14
N ARG A 297 18.73 11.05 7.76
CA ARG A 297 18.43 11.41 9.15
C ARG A 297 16.94 11.58 9.45
N THR A 298 16.10 11.69 8.42
CA THR A 298 14.65 11.85 8.58
C THR A 298 13.90 10.52 8.81
N ALA A 299 14.55 9.36 8.64
CA ALA A 299 13.98 8.01 8.79
C ALA A 299 13.67 7.61 10.26
N LEU A 300 13.07 8.52 11.04
CA LEU A 300 13.00 8.46 12.50
C LEU A 300 12.06 7.38 13.07
N LEU A 301 11.10 6.89 12.26
CA LEU A 301 10.05 5.94 12.65
C LEU A 301 10.35 4.48 12.24
N LEU A 302 11.59 4.18 11.81
CA LEU A 302 11.96 2.90 11.23
C LEU A 302 13.07 2.20 12.05
N PRO A 303 12.99 0.87 12.27
CA PRO A 303 13.99 0.13 13.05
C PRO A 303 15.43 0.32 12.55
N ARG A 304 15.58 0.47 11.22
CA ARG A 304 16.85 0.60 10.49
C ARG A 304 17.16 2.03 10.02
N GLY A 305 16.35 3.02 10.40
CA GLY A 305 16.61 4.43 10.12
C GLY A 305 17.54 5.11 11.14
N ARG A 306 17.78 4.47 12.29
CA ARG A 306 18.49 5.08 13.43
C ARG A 306 19.88 4.49 13.71
N GLN A 307 20.25 3.37 13.09
CA GLN A 307 21.63 2.87 13.12
C GLN A 307 22.55 3.93 12.48
N HIS A 308 23.34 4.61 13.32
CA HIS A 308 24.45 5.47 12.92
C HIS A 308 25.71 4.86 13.52
N ASP A 309 26.40 4.06 12.72
CA ASP A 309 27.85 3.98 12.77
C ASP A 309 28.32 4.85 11.59
N ASP A 310 29.21 5.81 11.84
CA ASP A 310 29.76 6.67 10.77
C ASP A 310 30.92 5.98 10.03
N GLY A 311 31.29 4.76 10.44
CA GLY A 311 32.27 3.91 9.78
C GLY A 311 31.80 3.31 8.45
N PRO A 312 32.72 2.78 7.63
CA PRO A 312 32.44 2.31 6.28
C PRO A 312 31.55 1.04 6.20
N ASN A 313 31.28 0.36 7.31
CA ASN A 313 30.28 -0.72 7.41
C ASN A 313 28.97 -0.24 8.08
N GLY A 314 28.83 1.05 8.42
CA GLY A 314 27.78 1.58 9.29
C GLY A 314 26.39 1.79 8.68
N PHE A 315 26.10 1.11 7.57
CA PHE A 315 24.79 1.12 6.93
C PHE A 315 23.92 -0.08 7.39
N PRO A 316 22.59 -0.06 7.15
CA PRO A 316 21.67 -0.94 7.88
C PRO A 316 21.82 -2.44 7.58
N ILE A 317 21.56 -3.25 8.61
CA ILE A 317 21.69 -4.71 8.56
C ILE A 317 20.30 -5.34 8.62
N ASN A 318 19.87 -6.02 7.55
CA ASN A 318 18.60 -6.78 7.54
C ASN A 318 18.61 -7.93 8.58
N ARG A 319 19.68 -8.73 8.58
CA ARG A 319 19.86 -9.95 9.41
C ARG A 319 21.34 -10.07 9.80
N THR A 320 21.64 -10.17 11.08
CA THR A 320 23.03 -10.31 11.59
C THR A 320 23.59 -11.70 11.35
N ALA A 321 24.91 -11.87 11.40
CA ALA A 321 25.60 -13.16 11.33
C ALA A 321 25.10 -14.09 12.45
N VAL A 322 24.99 -13.55 13.68
CA VAL A 322 24.44 -14.27 14.84
C VAL A 322 22.99 -14.72 14.60
N ALA A 323 22.13 -13.87 14.01
CA ALA A 323 20.74 -14.23 13.70
C ALA A 323 20.60 -15.24 12.54
N ALA A 324 21.64 -15.39 11.71
CA ALA A 324 21.76 -16.41 10.67
C ALA A 324 22.54 -17.66 11.12
N GLY A 325 22.98 -17.71 12.39
CA GLY A 325 23.75 -18.81 12.97
C GLY A 325 25.23 -18.87 12.56
N ILE A 326 25.72 -17.92 11.77
CA ILE A 326 27.07 -17.91 11.21
C ILE A 326 28.11 -17.64 12.29
N GLN A 327 29.07 -18.56 12.44
CA GLN A 327 30.19 -18.45 13.37
C GLN A 327 31.44 -17.84 12.69
N PRO A 328 32.37 -17.25 13.48
CA PRO A 328 33.67 -16.81 12.95
C PRO A 328 34.51 -17.93 12.34
N ALA A 329 34.28 -19.19 12.73
CA ALA A 329 34.95 -20.36 12.15
C ALA A 329 34.52 -20.61 10.69
N ASP A 330 33.22 -20.58 10.43
CA ASP A 330 32.61 -20.83 9.11
C ASP A 330 33.08 -19.86 8.02
N THR A 331 33.59 -18.70 8.44
CA THR A 331 34.02 -17.58 7.59
C THR A 331 35.53 -17.31 7.68
N GLY A 332 36.26 -18.08 8.48
CA GLY A 332 37.71 -17.93 8.71
C GLY A 332 38.58 -18.50 7.59
N ALA A 333 39.87 -18.72 7.87
CA ALA A 333 40.86 -19.17 6.87
C ALA A 333 40.57 -20.53 6.20
N GLN A 334 39.64 -21.33 6.76
CA GLN A 334 39.17 -22.58 6.15
C GLN A 334 38.00 -22.40 5.17
N TRP A 335 37.36 -21.22 5.13
CA TRP A 335 36.29 -20.94 4.17
C TRP A 335 36.79 -21.06 2.73
N ARG A 336 35.95 -21.63 1.86
CA ARG A 336 36.16 -21.71 0.41
C ARG A 336 34.85 -21.34 -0.27
N LEU A 337 34.96 -20.57 -1.36
CA LEU A 337 33.92 -20.50 -2.38
C LEU A 337 34.08 -21.72 -3.28
N THR A 338 33.03 -22.53 -3.43
CA THR A 338 32.95 -23.42 -4.59
C THR A 338 32.24 -22.71 -5.74
N VAL A 339 32.77 -22.85 -6.95
CA VAL A 339 32.16 -22.40 -8.20
C VAL A 339 31.97 -23.61 -9.11
N ARG A 340 30.77 -23.78 -9.66
CA ARG A 340 30.39 -24.94 -10.48
C ARG A 340 29.84 -24.50 -11.83
N GLY A 341 30.14 -25.23 -12.90
CA GLY A 341 29.59 -25.01 -14.24
C GLY A 341 29.79 -26.25 -15.11
N GLY A 342 28.69 -26.85 -15.57
CA GLY A 342 28.72 -28.13 -16.28
C GLY A 342 29.44 -29.22 -15.48
N SER A 343 30.47 -29.85 -16.06
CA SER A 343 31.34 -30.83 -15.39
C SER A 343 32.50 -30.22 -14.60
N ARG A 344 32.70 -28.89 -14.65
CA ARG A 344 33.83 -28.20 -14.04
C ARG A 344 33.44 -27.62 -12.68
N THR A 345 34.23 -27.95 -11.67
CA THR A 345 34.17 -27.37 -10.32
C THR A 345 35.53 -26.77 -9.97
N VAL A 346 35.53 -25.59 -9.36
CA VAL A 346 36.72 -24.88 -8.88
C VAL A 346 36.44 -24.41 -7.46
N GLU A 347 37.40 -24.60 -6.55
CA GLU A 347 37.34 -24.04 -5.20
C GLU A 347 38.40 -22.95 -5.04
N VAL A 348 38.02 -21.82 -4.44
CA VAL A 348 38.87 -20.65 -4.25
C VAL A 348 38.71 -20.15 -2.82
N ASP A 349 39.81 -19.84 -2.14
CA ASP A 349 39.77 -19.12 -0.86
C ASP A 349 39.67 -17.61 -1.06
N ARG A 350 39.57 -16.88 0.06
CA ARG A 350 39.43 -15.43 0.01
C ARG A 350 40.64 -14.74 -0.61
N ASP A 351 41.84 -15.25 -0.38
CA ASP A 351 43.08 -14.65 -0.90
C ASP A 351 43.21 -14.89 -2.41
N GLY A 352 42.83 -16.08 -2.90
CA GLY A 352 42.66 -16.33 -4.33
C GLY A 352 41.62 -15.42 -4.99
N LEU A 353 40.48 -15.18 -4.34
CA LEU A 353 39.46 -14.24 -4.84
C LEU A 353 39.91 -12.78 -4.79
N LEU A 354 40.78 -12.39 -3.86
CA LEU A 354 41.40 -11.06 -3.81
C LEU A 354 42.48 -10.88 -4.89
N ALA A 355 43.16 -11.97 -5.29
CA ALA A 355 44.14 -11.98 -6.38
C ALA A 355 43.51 -11.99 -7.80
N MET A 356 42.22 -12.35 -7.92
CA MET A 356 41.47 -12.20 -9.18
C MET A 356 41.27 -10.72 -9.57
N PRO A 357 40.98 -10.40 -10.85
CA PRO A 357 40.67 -9.04 -11.27
C PRO A 357 39.48 -8.44 -10.50
N GLN A 358 39.76 -7.43 -9.67
CA GLN A 358 38.74 -6.72 -8.91
C GLN A 358 38.02 -5.69 -9.78
N HIS A 359 36.70 -5.56 -9.59
CA HIS A 359 35.87 -4.48 -10.12
C HIS A 359 35.18 -3.75 -8.96
N THR A 360 34.91 -2.46 -9.17
CA THR A 360 34.28 -1.58 -8.18
C THR A 360 33.07 -0.88 -8.79
N ALA A 361 31.94 -0.87 -8.09
CA ALA A 361 30.71 -0.21 -8.54
C ALA A 361 29.92 0.41 -7.37
N ASP A 362 29.42 1.62 -7.58
CA ASP A 362 28.51 2.31 -6.65
C ASP A 362 27.07 1.84 -6.90
N LEU A 363 26.55 0.99 -6.00
CA LEU A 363 25.26 0.34 -6.20
C LEU A 363 24.34 0.45 -4.97
N PRO A 364 23.03 0.71 -5.18
CA PRO A 364 22.06 0.70 -4.12
C PRO A 364 21.77 -0.73 -3.66
N ILE A 365 21.96 -1.00 -2.37
CA ILE A 365 21.29 -2.13 -1.73
C ILE A 365 19.93 -1.65 -1.24
N ALA A 366 18.87 -2.36 -1.63
CA ALA A 366 17.48 -1.98 -1.36
C ALA A 366 16.73 -3.16 -0.78
N CYS A 367 16.21 -3.00 0.44
CA CYS A 367 15.56 -4.06 1.18
C CYS A 367 14.04 -4.01 1.00
N VAL A 368 13.42 -5.18 1.08
CA VAL A 368 11.98 -5.42 0.95
C VAL A 368 11.14 -4.76 2.05
N GLU A 369 11.81 -4.23 3.07
CA GLU A 369 11.27 -3.40 4.15
C GLU A 369 11.05 -1.92 3.74
N GLY A 370 11.48 -1.51 2.54
CA GLY A 370 11.38 -0.13 2.01
C GLY A 370 12.65 0.72 2.15
N TRP A 371 13.56 0.34 3.06
CA TRP A 371 14.84 1.05 3.19
C TRP A 371 15.84 0.67 2.10
N SER A 372 16.64 1.63 1.66
CA SER A 372 17.74 1.42 0.72
C SER A 372 18.88 2.42 0.95
N THR A 373 20.05 2.13 0.40
CA THR A 373 21.22 3.02 0.45
C THR A 373 22.24 2.65 -0.62
N THR A 374 22.90 3.65 -1.23
CA THR A 374 24.02 3.42 -2.17
C THR A 374 25.33 3.27 -1.41
N GLN A 375 26.11 2.26 -1.77
CA GLN A 375 27.42 1.94 -1.19
C GLN A 375 28.40 1.59 -2.31
N THR A 376 29.70 1.79 -2.09
CA THR A 376 30.75 1.45 -3.05
C THR A 376 31.20 0.01 -2.82
N TRP A 377 30.90 -0.91 -3.74
CA TRP A 377 31.20 -2.34 -3.59
C TRP A 377 32.41 -2.74 -4.44
N THR A 378 33.29 -3.59 -3.92
CA THR A 378 34.45 -4.11 -4.64
C THR A 378 34.57 -5.62 -4.51
N GLY A 379 34.84 -6.31 -5.62
CA GLY A 379 35.04 -7.76 -5.66
C GLY A 379 35.21 -8.31 -7.08
N VAL A 380 35.01 -9.61 -7.26
CA VAL A 380 35.09 -10.29 -8.56
C VAL A 380 33.75 -10.21 -9.29
N ARG A 381 33.72 -9.97 -10.61
CA ARG A 381 32.44 -9.97 -11.35
C ARG A 381 31.87 -11.38 -11.51
N LEU A 382 30.55 -11.51 -11.46
CA LEU A 382 29.88 -12.81 -11.60
C LEU A 382 30.15 -13.47 -12.96
N ARG A 383 30.17 -12.70 -14.06
CA ARG A 383 30.56 -13.19 -15.39
C ARG A 383 32.01 -13.70 -15.45
N ASP A 384 32.91 -13.10 -14.67
CA ASP A 384 34.33 -13.44 -14.67
C ASP A 384 34.53 -14.76 -13.85
N LEU A 385 33.67 -15.02 -12.85
CA LEU A 385 33.52 -16.33 -12.19
C LEU A 385 32.83 -17.38 -13.07
N ALA A 386 31.85 -17.01 -13.89
CA ALA A 386 31.23 -17.92 -14.86
C ALA A 386 32.26 -18.43 -15.90
N ALA A 387 33.12 -17.54 -16.39
CA ALA A 387 34.23 -17.87 -17.28
C ALA A 387 35.27 -18.81 -16.62
N LEU A 388 35.51 -18.69 -15.31
CA LEU A 388 36.44 -19.55 -14.56
C LEU A 388 36.05 -21.05 -14.59
N VAL A 389 34.75 -21.34 -14.69
CA VAL A 389 34.21 -22.70 -14.87
C VAL A 389 33.80 -23.03 -16.31
N GLY A 390 33.95 -22.09 -17.26
CA GLY A 390 33.56 -22.29 -18.65
C GLY A 390 32.04 -22.38 -18.86
N ALA A 391 31.24 -21.76 -18.00
CA ALA A 391 29.80 -21.69 -18.17
C ALA A 391 29.41 -20.88 -19.42
N PRO A 392 28.31 -21.24 -20.11
CA PRO A 392 27.90 -20.56 -21.33
C PRO A 392 27.40 -19.14 -21.06
N ASP A 393 27.38 -18.31 -22.10
CA ASP A 393 26.85 -16.94 -22.04
C ASP A 393 25.33 -16.89 -21.76
N SER A 394 24.62 -18.02 -21.85
CA SER A 394 23.22 -18.22 -21.48
C SER A 394 23.01 -18.68 -20.03
N ALA A 395 24.07 -18.78 -19.22
CA ALA A 395 23.96 -19.33 -17.87
C ALA A 395 23.17 -18.43 -16.90
N VAL A 396 22.28 -19.06 -16.14
CA VAL A 396 21.77 -18.55 -14.86
C VAL A 396 22.68 -19.02 -13.73
N ALA A 397 22.58 -18.41 -12.55
CA ALA A 397 23.35 -18.83 -11.38
C ALA A 397 22.44 -19.12 -10.19
N ARG A 398 22.60 -20.29 -9.55
CA ARG A 398 22.15 -20.51 -8.17
C ARG A 398 23.30 -20.16 -7.23
N VAL A 399 23.01 -19.33 -6.24
CA VAL A 399 23.94 -18.92 -5.18
C VAL A 399 23.41 -19.42 -3.85
N GLU A 400 24.27 -20.05 -3.06
CA GLU A 400 23.91 -20.61 -1.76
C GLU A 400 24.77 -20.02 -0.64
N SER A 401 24.13 -19.75 0.51
CA SER A 401 24.79 -19.27 1.72
C SER A 401 25.36 -20.41 2.57
N LEU A 402 26.20 -20.03 3.54
CA LEU A 402 26.51 -20.81 4.74
C LEU A 402 25.29 -20.93 5.70
N GLU A 403 24.30 -20.03 5.59
CA GLU A 403 23.10 -20.04 6.43
C GLU A 403 22.28 -21.34 6.23
N GLN A 404 22.07 -22.07 7.33
CA GLN A 404 21.46 -23.40 7.28
C GLN A 404 19.94 -23.37 7.09
N ALA A 405 19.24 -22.35 7.59
CA ALA A 405 17.78 -22.28 7.60
C ALA A 405 17.26 -20.85 7.37
N GLY A 406 16.23 -20.73 6.53
CA GLY A 406 15.60 -19.47 6.17
C GLY A 406 15.20 -19.44 4.68
N LEU A 407 14.15 -18.68 4.35
CA LEU A 407 13.62 -18.58 2.97
C LEU A 407 14.67 -18.05 1.98
N PHE A 408 15.55 -17.14 2.43
CA PHE A 408 16.53 -16.42 1.61
C PHE A 408 17.97 -16.93 1.77
N ARG A 409 18.17 -18.18 2.24
CA ARG A 409 19.51 -18.80 2.31
C ARG A 409 20.13 -19.12 0.93
N GLN A 410 19.32 -19.01 -0.13
CA GLN A 410 19.69 -19.23 -1.52
C GLN A 410 19.03 -18.15 -2.38
N ALA A 411 19.64 -17.83 -3.52
CA ALA A 411 19.05 -17.00 -4.56
C ALA A 411 19.46 -17.52 -5.94
N ARG A 412 18.59 -17.32 -6.94
CA ARG A 412 18.84 -17.55 -8.35
C ARG A 412 18.95 -16.21 -9.08
N LEU A 413 19.90 -16.12 -9.99
CA LEU A 413 20.19 -14.95 -10.82
C LEU A 413 20.01 -15.31 -12.29
N GLN A 414 19.15 -14.55 -12.97
CA GLN A 414 18.86 -14.67 -14.41
C GLN A 414 20.04 -14.16 -15.26
N VAL A 415 20.09 -14.53 -16.54
CA VAL A 415 21.25 -14.30 -17.44
C VAL A 415 21.70 -12.83 -17.47
N ASN A 416 20.76 -11.88 -17.55
CA ASN A 416 21.06 -10.44 -17.58
C ASN A 416 21.63 -9.90 -16.25
N GLN A 417 21.48 -10.63 -15.13
CA GLN A 417 22.03 -10.34 -13.81
C GLN A 417 23.43 -10.94 -13.68
N VAL A 418 23.65 -12.18 -14.14
CA VAL A 418 24.99 -12.81 -14.18
C VAL A 418 25.96 -12.02 -15.06
N ARG A 419 25.52 -11.61 -16.26
CA ARG A 419 26.38 -10.95 -17.27
C ARG A 419 26.61 -9.45 -17.05
N HIS A 420 25.87 -8.79 -16.16
CA HIS A 420 25.97 -7.33 -16.02
C HIS A 420 27.39 -6.93 -15.54
N PRO A 421 28.04 -5.91 -16.15
CA PRO A 421 29.43 -5.55 -15.83
C PRO A 421 29.67 -5.18 -14.36
N ASP A 422 28.62 -4.75 -13.66
CA ASP A 422 28.65 -4.32 -12.26
C ASP A 422 28.05 -5.35 -11.29
N SER A 423 27.72 -6.56 -11.74
CA SER A 423 27.31 -7.65 -10.85
C SER A 423 28.54 -8.32 -10.23
N LEU A 424 28.59 -8.33 -8.89
CA LEU A 424 29.77 -8.69 -8.11
C LEU A 424 29.49 -9.82 -7.12
N LEU A 425 30.47 -10.70 -6.96
CA LEU A 425 30.79 -11.30 -5.67
C LEU A 425 31.67 -10.29 -4.92
N ALA A 426 31.05 -9.38 -4.19
CA ALA A 426 31.72 -8.36 -3.41
C ALA A 426 32.45 -8.97 -2.21
N LEU A 427 33.70 -8.57 -2.01
CA LEU A 427 34.58 -8.95 -0.90
C LEU A 427 34.78 -7.77 0.07
N ARG A 428 34.56 -6.55 -0.42
CA ARG A 428 34.82 -5.26 0.24
C ARG A 428 33.66 -4.28 0.00
N VAL A 429 33.47 -3.36 0.95
CA VAL A 429 32.52 -2.24 0.86
C VAL A 429 33.18 -0.97 1.37
N ASN A 430 32.94 0.16 0.70
CA ASN A 430 33.47 1.49 1.05
C ASN A 430 34.98 1.50 1.35
N GLY A 431 35.75 0.75 0.56
CA GLY A 431 37.20 0.66 0.69
C GLY A 431 37.73 -0.28 1.78
N VAL A 432 36.89 -0.90 2.62
CA VAL A 432 37.30 -1.89 3.65
C VAL A 432 36.72 -3.27 3.38
N ASP A 433 37.16 -4.28 4.12
CA ASP A 433 36.52 -5.59 4.13
C ASP A 433 35.08 -5.52 4.67
N LEU A 434 34.21 -6.40 4.16
CA LEU A 434 32.88 -6.59 4.70
C LEU A 434 32.96 -6.92 6.20
N SER A 435 32.02 -6.39 7.00
CA SER A 435 31.79 -6.91 8.35
C SER A 435 31.13 -8.28 8.30
N ALA A 436 31.19 -9.03 9.42
CA ALA A 436 30.45 -10.28 9.58
C ALA A 436 28.95 -10.08 9.25
N ASP A 437 28.34 -9.00 9.73
CA ASP A 437 26.93 -8.71 9.48
C ASP A 437 26.63 -8.27 8.04
N HIS A 438 27.58 -7.70 7.31
CA HIS A 438 27.42 -7.38 5.88
C HIS A 438 27.80 -8.51 4.93
N GLY A 439 28.22 -9.66 5.45
CA GLY A 439 28.37 -10.89 4.69
C GLY A 439 29.81 -11.32 4.42
N TYR A 440 30.77 -10.89 5.24
CA TYR A 440 32.13 -11.45 5.23
C TYR A 440 32.10 -13.00 5.21
N PRO A 441 32.91 -13.67 4.37
CA PRO A 441 34.01 -13.13 3.57
C PRO A 441 33.60 -12.60 2.19
N ALA A 442 32.41 -12.97 1.70
CA ALA A 442 31.93 -12.66 0.35
C ALA A 442 30.39 -12.61 0.27
N ARG A 443 29.87 -11.66 -0.51
CA ARG A 443 28.43 -11.48 -0.76
C ARG A 443 28.11 -11.22 -2.23
N ILE A 444 26.89 -11.51 -2.66
CA ILE A 444 26.34 -11.04 -3.94
C ILE A 444 25.91 -9.57 -3.83
N ILE A 445 26.21 -8.80 -4.87
CA ILE A 445 25.61 -7.49 -5.18
C ILE A 445 25.30 -7.45 -6.68
N VAL A 446 24.06 -7.11 -7.02
CA VAL A 446 23.56 -7.03 -8.41
C VAL A 446 22.71 -5.77 -8.57
N PRO A 447 22.89 -4.98 -9.65
CA PRO A 447 22.08 -3.78 -9.91
C PRO A 447 20.58 -4.09 -10.00
N ALA A 448 19.78 -3.25 -9.37
CA ALA A 448 18.31 -3.35 -9.29
C ALA A 448 17.74 -4.66 -8.70
N LEU A 449 18.55 -5.54 -8.10
CA LEU A 449 18.05 -6.77 -7.46
C LEU A 449 17.48 -6.48 -6.06
N PRO A 450 16.44 -7.21 -5.60
CA PRO A 450 16.01 -7.17 -4.20
C PRO A 450 17.14 -7.56 -3.25
N GLY A 451 17.33 -6.80 -2.18
CA GLY A 451 18.40 -7.01 -1.21
C GLY A 451 18.36 -8.34 -0.47
N VAL A 452 17.23 -9.05 -0.50
CA VAL A 452 17.09 -10.44 -0.03
C VAL A 452 17.79 -11.46 -0.94
N HIS A 453 17.98 -11.14 -2.22
CA HIS A 453 18.70 -11.96 -3.20
C HIS A 453 20.16 -11.50 -3.41
N CYS A 454 20.58 -10.41 -2.75
CA CYS A 454 21.98 -10.02 -2.59
C CYS A 454 22.65 -10.86 -1.47
N THR A 455 22.64 -12.19 -1.65
CA THR A 455 23.02 -13.25 -0.72
C THR A 455 24.33 -12.95 0.01
N LYS A 456 24.33 -13.14 1.34
CA LYS A 456 25.50 -12.97 2.22
C LYS A 456 26.10 -14.32 2.62
N TRP A 457 27.35 -14.30 3.07
CA TRP A 457 28.07 -15.49 3.54
C TRP A 457 28.05 -16.60 2.47
N VAL A 458 28.43 -16.24 1.23
CA VAL A 458 28.32 -17.15 0.08
C VAL A 458 29.22 -18.37 0.28
N ARG A 459 28.71 -19.54 -0.09
CA ARG A 459 29.41 -20.84 -0.08
C ARG A 459 29.55 -21.43 -1.48
N ASP A 460 28.46 -21.41 -2.24
CA ASP A 460 28.42 -21.95 -3.62
C ASP A 460 27.90 -20.90 -4.61
N ILE A 461 28.45 -20.95 -5.82
CA ILE A 461 27.83 -20.40 -7.02
C ILE A 461 27.83 -21.50 -8.09
N THR A 462 26.68 -22.10 -8.34
CA THR A 462 26.45 -23.02 -9.45
C THR A 462 25.88 -22.26 -10.64
N PHE A 463 26.67 -22.17 -11.72
CA PHE A 463 26.20 -21.72 -13.03
C PHE A 463 25.58 -22.90 -13.78
N GLU A 464 24.33 -22.75 -14.18
CA GLU A 464 23.53 -23.76 -14.88
C GLU A 464 22.85 -23.11 -16.10
N GLU A 465 22.53 -23.91 -17.12
CA GLU A 465 21.73 -23.41 -18.25
C GLU A 465 20.33 -23.03 -17.73
N GLN A 466 19.73 -21.99 -18.32
CA GLN A 466 18.33 -21.67 -18.01
C GLN A 466 17.46 -22.86 -18.42
N PRO A 467 16.57 -23.38 -17.55
CA PRO A 467 15.58 -24.36 -17.96
C PRO A 467 14.71 -23.79 -19.10
N ASP A 468 14.38 -24.62 -20.09
CA ASP A 468 13.34 -24.28 -21.05
C ASP A 468 11.98 -24.11 -20.33
N ASP A 469 11.28 -23.01 -20.60
CA ASP A 469 9.96 -22.63 -20.03
C ASP A 469 8.79 -23.52 -20.54
#